data_AF-A0A847WLR3-F1
#
_entry.id   AF-A0A847WLR3-F1
#
_cell.length_a   1.000
_cell.length_b   1.000
_cell.length_c   1.000
_cell.angle_alpha   90.00
_cell.angle_beta   90.00
_cell.angle_gamma   90.00
#
_symmetry.space_group_name_H-M   'P 1'
#
loop_
_entity.id
_entity.type
_entity.pdbx_description
1 polymer ?
#
loop_
_entity_poly.entity_id
_entity_poly.type
_entity_poly.pdbx_seq_one_letter_code
_entity_poly.pdbx_strand_id
1 'polypeptide(L)'
;MNVLAEGLMITIIGMGITLLSLLLLSYILDLFGYLSKGKPKTEAAVEEVVVTDVEESEEEIDDLELIAVISAAIAASLETTTDQLQIRSFKRVGNPNSNWNRINR
;
A
#
# COMPACT_ATOMS: atom_id res chain seq x y z
N MET A 1 8.21 -51.15 11.41
CA MET A 1 7.57 -49.84 11.68
C MET A 1 8.62 -48.93 12.30
N ASN A 2 9.40 -48.24 11.48
CA ASN A 2 10.54 -47.44 11.95
C ASN A 2 10.11 -45.98 12.06
N VAL A 3 9.25 -45.70 13.04
CA VAL A 3 8.65 -44.36 13.28
C VAL A 3 9.70 -43.26 13.48
N LEU A 4 10.89 -43.60 13.99
CA LEU A 4 12.01 -42.67 14.11
C LEU A 4 12.56 -42.21 12.75
N ALA A 5 12.67 -43.12 11.78
CA ALA A 5 13.19 -42.79 10.45
C ALA A 5 12.20 -41.90 9.69
N GLU A 6 10.90 -42.13 9.90
CA GLU A 6 9.82 -41.34 9.32
C GLU A 6 9.81 -39.92 9.89
N GLY A 7 9.95 -39.77 11.21
CA GLY A 7 10.08 -38.46 11.86
C GLY A 7 11.33 -37.67 11.41
N LEU A 8 12.47 -38.35 11.24
CA LEU A 8 13.69 -37.74 10.70
C LEU A 8 13.55 -37.29 9.26
N MET A 9 12.84 -38.04 8.42
CA MET A 9 12.55 -37.64 7.04
C MET A 9 11.74 -36.33 7.01
N ILE A 10 10.73 -36.22 7.85
CA ILE A 10 9.83 -35.05 7.88
C ILE A 10 10.54 -33.80 8.40
N THR A 11 11.47 -33.91 9.35
CA THR A 11 12.26 -32.76 9.81
C THR A 11 13.25 -32.29 8.74
N ILE A 12 13.91 -33.20 8.04
CA ILE A 12 14.81 -32.84 6.93
C ILE A 12 14.03 -32.19 5.79
N ILE A 13 12.87 -32.75 5.42
CA ILE A 13 12.01 -32.19 4.37
C ILE A 13 11.45 -30.83 4.81
N GLY A 14 10.95 -30.71 6.04
CA GLY A 14 10.42 -29.47 6.58
C GLY A 14 11.49 -28.36 6.64
N MET A 15 12.67 -28.67 7.17
CA MET A 15 13.81 -27.75 7.22
C MET A 15 14.32 -27.40 5.82
N GLY A 16 14.32 -28.35 4.89
CA GLY A 16 14.70 -28.13 3.50
C GLY A 16 13.73 -27.20 2.77
N ILE A 17 12.42 -27.40 2.94
CA ILE A 17 11.38 -26.56 2.32
C ILE A 17 11.43 -25.14 2.87
N THR A 18 11.64 -24.93 4.17
CA THR A 18 11.74 -23.57 4.72
C THR A 18 12.99 -22.84 4.22
N LEU A 19 14.12 -23.54 4.11
CA LEU A 19 15.37 -23.00 3.56
C LEU A 19 15.21 -22.64 2.07
N LEU A 20 14.54 -23.51 1.29
CA LEU A 20 14.22 -23.25 -0.11
C LEU A 20 13.22 -22.08 -0.27
N SER A 21 12.23 -22.00 0.60
CA SER A 21 11.23 -20.91 0.60
C SER A 21 11.87 -19.55 0.84
N LEU A 22 12.82 -19.44 1.77
CA LEU A 22 13.59 -18.22 2.02
C LEU A 22 14.43 -17.81 0.79
N LEU A 23 15.11 -18.78 0.16
CA LEU A 23 15.87 -18.53 -1.08
C LEU A 23 14.94 -18.02 -2.20
N LEU A 24 13.80 -18.67 -2.38
CA LEU A 24 12.81 -18.33 -3.41
C LEU A 24 12.22 -16.93 -3.16
N LEU A 25 11.89 -16.61 -1.90
CA LEU A 25 11.39 -15.29 -1.52
C LEU A 25 12.45 -14.20 -1.75
N SER A 26 13.71 -14.44 -1.37
CA SER A 26 14.82 -13.51 -1.65
C SER A 26 14.98 -13.27 -3.15
N TYR A 27 14.95 -14.34 -3.94
CA TYR A 27 15.10 -14.25 -5.39
C TYR A 27 13.97 -13.45 -6.06
N ILE A 28 12.73 -13.63 -5.60
CA ILE A 28 11.59 -12.82 -6.07
C ILE A 28 11.83 -11.34 -5.75
N LEU A 29 12.24 -11.03 -4.52
CA LEU A 29 12.49 -9.64 -4.10
C LEU A 29 13.62 -9.00 -4.91
N ASP A 30 14.69 -9.72 -5.22
CA ASP A 30 15.78 -9.23 -6.06
C ASP A 30 15.33 -8.94 -7.49
N LEU A 31 14.44 -9.77 -8.05
CA LEU A 31 13.88 -9.55 -9.39
C LEU A 31 12.97 -8.31 -9.43
N PHE A 32 12.13 -8.13 -8.40
CA PHE A 32 11.35 -6.89 -8.22
C PHE A 32 12.25 -5.68 -7.98
N GLY A 33 13.34 -5.84 -7.21
CA GLY A 33 14.34 -4.80 -6.97
C GLY A 33 15.06 -4.40 -8.26
N TYR A 34 15.38 -5.35 -9.12
CA TYR A 34 15.96 -5.10 -10.44
C TYR A 34 15.01 -4.32 -11.36
N LEU A 35 13.72 -4.66 -11.35
CA LEU A 35 12.68 -3.93 -12.09
C LEU A 35 12.40 -2.53 -11.50
N SER A 36 12.60 -2.34 -10.19
CA SER A 36 12.37 -1.10 -9.46
C SER A 36 13.54 -0.10 -9.50
N LYS A 37 14.61 -0.37 -10.26
CA LYS A 37 15.81 0.49 -10.42
C LYS A 37 15.56 1.87 -11.07
N GLY A 38 14.33 2.36 -11.10
CA GLY A 38 13.97 3.72 -11.52
C GLY A 38 13.99 4.78 -10.42
N LYS A 39 14.25 4.45 -9.13
CA LYS A 39 14.32 5.47 -8.06
C LYS A 39 15.49 5.22 -7.12
N PRO A 40 16.42 6.19 -6.95
CA PRO A 40 17.47 6.08 -5.95
C PRO A 40 16.83 6.11 -4.56
N LYS A 41 17.01 5.04 -3.78
CA LYS A 41 16.69 5.05 -2.37
C LYS A 41 17.85 5.74 -1.65
N THR A 42 17.70 7.04 -1.41
CA THR A 42 18.57 7.80 -0.52
C THR A 42 18.58 7.09 0.83
N GLU A 43 19.77 6.65 1.27
CA GLU A 43 20.00 6.25 2.64
C GLU A 43 19.79 7.48 3.52
N ALA A 44 18.66 7.55 4.21
CA ALA A 44 18.48 8.51 5.29
C ALA A 44 19.07 7.88 6.55
N ALA A 45 20.23 8.41 6.93
CA ALA A 45 20.83 8.22 8.23
C ALA A 45 19.82 8.54 9.34
N VAL A 46 19.91 7.76 10.41
CA VAL A 46 19.20 7.98 11.67
C VAL A 46 19.64 9.33 12.22
N GLU A 47 18.75 10.32 12.22
CA GLU A 47 18.88 11.51 13.05
C GLU A 47 17.56 11.83 13.76
N GLU A 48 17.78 12.37 14.95
CA GLU A 48 16.99 12.37 16.16
C GLU A 48 15.73 13.24 16.04
N VAL A 49 14.64 12.74 16.64
CA VAL A 49 13.34 13.40 16.69
C VAL A 49 13.45 14.71 17.47
N VAL A 50 13.39 15.84 16.76
CA VAL A 50 13.01 17.14 17.34
C VAL A 50 11.64 17.49 16.78
N VAL A 51 10.62 17.23 17.60
CA VAL A 51 9.24 17.64 17.35
C VAL A 51 9.19 19.17 17.40
N THR A 52 9.10 19.80 16.24
CA THR A 52 8.64 21.19 16.14
C THR A 52 7.42 21.19 15.25
N ASP A 53 6.32 21.64 15.84
CA ASP A 53 5.01 21.89 15.23
C ASP A 53 5.20 22.66 13.91
N VAL A 54 4.84 22.03 12.80
CA VAL A 54 4.72 22.68 11.48
C VAL A 54 3.30 22.43 11.02
N GLU A 55 2.51 23.49 11.15
CA GLU A 55 1.29 23.79 10.41
C GLU A 55 1.40 23.19 9.00
N GLU A 56 0.70 22.07 8.80
CA GLU A 56 0.64 21.35 7.53
C GLU A 56 -0.08 22.25 6.53
N SER A 57 0.70 22.98 5.73
CA SER A 57 0.16 23.64 4.55
C SER A 57 -0.46 22.54 3.71
N GLU A 58 -1.78 22.54 3.60
CA GLU A 58 -2.50 21.71 2.64
C GLU A 58 -1.81 21.90 1.29
N GLU A 59 -1.15 20.85 0.81
CA GLU A 59 -0.81 20.75 -0.59
C GLU A 59 -2.10 21.00 -1.34
N GLU A 60 -2.15 22.12 -2.07
CA GLU A 60 -3.23 22.48 -2.97
C GLU A 60 -3.18 21.47 -4.12
N ILE A 61 -3.66 20.26 -3.84
CA ILE A 61 -3.81 19.21 -4.84
C ILE A 61 -4.92 19.70 -5.76
N ASP A 62 -4.51 20.23 -6.91
CA ASP A 62 -5.37 20.76 -7.98
C ASP A 62 -6.13 19.63 -8.68
N ASP A 63 -7.00 18.93 -7.94
CA ASP A 63 -7.86 17.86 -8.43
C ASP A 63 -9.19 18.44 -8.95
N LEU A 64 -9.13 19.45 -9.83
CA LEU A 64 -10.31 20.08 -10.43
C LEU A 64 -11.19 19.08 -11.18
N GLU A 65 -10.60 18.07 -11.83
CA GLU A 65 -11.36 17.01 -12.50
C GLU A 65 -12.17 16.19 -11.50
N LEU A 66 -11.62 15.92 -10.31
CA LEU A 66 -12.31 15.17 -9.27
C LEU A 66 -13.50 15.96 -8.72
N ILE A 67 -13.30 17.25 -8.44
CA ILE A 67 -14.34 18.18 -7.98
C ILE A 67 -15.46 18.30 -9.02
N ALA A 68 -15.12 18.37 -10.31
CA ALA A 68 -16.09 18.44 -11.41
C ALA A 68 -16.94 17.16 -11.49
N VAL A 69 -16.34 15.98 -11.42
CA VAL A 69 -17.08 14.70 -11.48
C VAL A 69 -17.97 14.53 -10.24
N ILE A 70 -17.47 14.88 -9.05
CA ILE A 70 -18.25 14.79 -7.79
C ILE A 70 -19.43 15.76 -7.84
N SER A 71 -19.22 17.02 -8.23
CA SER A 71 -20.29 18.02 -8.30
C SER A 71 -21.35 17.65 -9.35
N ALA A 72 -20.94 17.16 -10.52
CA ALA A 72 -21.87 16.65 -11.54
C ALA A 72 -22.69 15.46 -11.04
N ALA A 73 -22.07 14.50 -10.33
CA ALA A 73 -22.76 13.34 -9.79
C ALA A 73 -23.81 13.73 -8.72
N ILE A 74 -23.47 14.68 -7.84
CA ILE A 74 -24.39 15.19 -6.83
C ILE A 74 -25.53 15.98 -7.48
N ALA A 75 -25.21 16.84 -8.44
CA ALA A 75 -26.20 17.61 -9.20
C ALA A 75 -27.21 16.69 -9.90
N ALA A 76 -26.72 15.64 -10.56
CA ALA A 76 -27.57 14.63 -11.20
C ALA A 76 -28.42 13.83 -10.18
N SER A 77 -27.85 13.48 -9.02
CA SER A 77 -28.58 12.70 -8.00
C SER A 77 -29.68 13.48 -7.29
N LEU A 78 -29.51 14.80 -7.15
CA LEU A 78 -30.45 15.68 -6.47
C LEU A 78 -31.32 16.49 -7.45
N GLU A 79 -31.23 16.18 -8.75
CA GLU A 79 -31.91 16.91 -9.84
C GLU A 79 -31.70 18.44 -9.73
N THR A 80 -30.51 18.85 -9.32
CA THR A 80 -30.13 20.23 -9.06
C THR A 80 -29.02 20.70 -10.02
N THR A 81 -28.70 21.99 -9.98
CA THR A 81 -27.67 22.59 -10.83
C THR A 81 -26.31 22.65 -10.12
N THR A 82 -25.21 22.65 -10.88
CA THR A 82 -23.85 22.64 -10.33
C THR A 82 -23.48 23.95 -9.63
N ASP A 83 -24.10 25.07 -10.01
CA ASP A 83 -23.78 26.41 -9.51
C ASP A 83 -24.18 26.62 -8.04
N GLN A 84 -25.03 25.74 -7.51
CA GLN A 84 -25.52 25.79 -6.12
C GLN A 84 -24.69 24.92 -5.16
N LEU A 85 -23.70 24.18 -5.67
CA LEU A 85 -22.92 23.21 -4.90
C LEU A 85 -21.46 23.69 -4.75
N GLN A 86 -20.99 23.84 -3.50
CA GLN A 86 -19.60 24.20 -3.19
C GLN A 86 -18.95 23.13 -2.33
N ILE A 87 -17.88 22.51 -2.84
CA ILE A 87 -17.08 21.52 -2.12
C ILE A 87 -16.03 22.27 -1.31
N ARG A 88 -16.10 22.18 0.03
CA ARG A 88 -15.17 22.87 0.95
C ARG A 88 -13.97 22.03 1.34
N SER A 89 -14.16 20.72 1.43
CA SER A 89 -13.09 19.76 1.71
C SER A 89 -13.46 18.41 1.15
N PHE A 90 -12.47 17.67 0.67
CA PHE A 90 -12.61 16.27 0.30
C PHE A 90 -11.41 15.50 0.84
N LYS A 91 -11.65 14.30 1.36
CA LYS A 91 -10.58 13.42 1.84
C LYS A 91 -10.81 12.01 1.33
N ARG A 92 -9.84 11.48 0.60
CA ARG A 92 -9.87 10.08 0.17
C ARG A 92 -9.55 9.18 1.36
N VAL A 93 -10.54 8.43 1.83
CA VAL A 93 -10.33 7.42 2.89
C VAL A 93 -9.80 6.12 2.28
N GLY A 94 -8.50 6.10 1.97
CA GLY A 94 -7.81 4.86 1.62
C GLY A 94 -7.54 4.03 2.87
N ASN A 95 -8.47 3.17 3.28
CA ASN A 95 -8.17 2.22 4.36
C ASN A 95 -7.40 1.02 3.78
N PRO A 96 -6.09 0.87 4.07
CA PRO A 96 -5.30 -0.26 3.56
C PRO A 96 -5.81 -1.61 4.06
N ASN A 97 -6.54 -1.62 5.19
CA ASN A 97 -7.14 -2.81 5.81
C ASN A 97 -8.63 -2.99 5.48
N SER A 98 -9.20 -2.19 4.56
CA SER A 98 -10.55 -2.45 4.08
C SER A 98 -10.64 -3.87 3.52
N ASN A 99 -11.71 -4.59 3.83
CA ASN A 99 -11.99 -5.91 3.25
C ASN A 99 -11.92 -5.87 1.72
N TRP A 100 -12.28 -4.73 1.11
CA TRP A 100 -12.19 -4.52 -0.34
C TRP A 100 -10.74 -4.48 -0.85
N ASN A 101 -9.82 -3.87 -0.10
CA ASN A 101 -8.39 -3.82 -0.45
C ASN A 101 -7.67 -5.16 -0.18
N ARG A 102 -8.23 -5.99 0.73
CA ARG A 102 -7.70 -7.32 1.06
C ARG A 102 -8.13 -8.40 0.05
N ILE A 103 -9.31 -8.26 -0.56
CA ILE A 103 -9.86 -9.25 -1.50
C ILE A 103 -9.16 -9.16 -2.87
N ASN A 104 -8.69 -7.98 -3.25
CA ASN A 104 -8.09 -7.74 -4.56
C ASN A 104 -6.55 -7.71 -4.55
N ARG A 105 -5.94 -8.33 -3.53
CA ARG A 105 -4.49 -8.46 -3.36
C ARG A 105 -4.11 -9.92 -3.33
#